data_AF-A0A847YT70-F1
#
_entry.id   AF-A0A847YT70-F1
#
_cell.length_a   1.000
_cell.length_b   1.000
_cell.length_c   1.000
_cell.angle_alpha   90.00
_cell.angle_beta   90.00
_cell.angle_gamma   90.00
#
_symmetry.space_group_name_H-M   'P 1'
#
loop_
_entity.id
_entity.type
_entity.pdbx_description
1 polymer ?
#
loop_
_entity_poly.entity_id
_entity_poly.type
_entity_poly.pdbx_seq_one_letter_code
_entity_poly.pdbx_strand_id
1 'polypeptide(L)'
;MNFEPTRERVNLLLYAADVATLLTQYTHIEVSRALTADGILEAVTAWTASKAAITVGNEGPYLLNGTVLELELPDGSTLSYVFTGPNPITAAAAAAELNLASPLLDCTTSGNKLVLRTLGTGSGAVLVVKGGDACHFLDVAYLTTAFGQDANVDLVTGQVLYSYADLNGDLGYTYRYRFVKQTPPAQSIYLGPTAIGQDVTVALNLLAVGKVKATSLQGLSQPNVEVHVTNRYVPPDIGGQLIINDQVKKLDASGIAAFPLIKGSKVEFYVSGTPNHRTITVPNVAEFDMLDPTLVADDPWGIVVPPYTALPRTTL
;
A
#
# COMPACT_ATOMS: atom_id res chain seq x y z
N MET A 1 12.71 -20.40 -18.45
CA MET A 1 11.65 -20.92 -17.56
C MET A 1 10.89 -19.68 -17.11
N ASN A 2 9.76 -19.38 -17.75
CA ASN A 2 8.95 -18.23 -17.39
C ASN A 2 8.15 -18.64 -16.17
N PHE A 3 8.50 -18.08 -15.01
CA PHE A 3 7.62 -18.13 -13.85
C PHE A 3 6.40 -17.29 -14.19
N GLU A 4 5.23 -17.91 -14.34
CA GLU A 4 4.01 -17.13 -14.21
C GLU A 4 3.90 -16.76 -12.73
N PRO A 5 3.98 -15.45 -12.36
CA PRO A 5 3.77 -15.06 -10.98
C PRO A 5 2.38 -15.52 -10.56
N THR A 6 2.32 -16.23 -9.45
CA THR A 6 1.06 -16.63 -8.82
C THR A 6 0.31 -15.36 -8.44
N ARG A 7 -0.79 -15.08 -9.13
CA ARG A 7 -1.64 -13.93 -8.81
C ARG A 7 -2.22 -14.13 -7.42
N GLU A 8 -1.77 -13.33 -6.48
CA GLU A 8 -2.25 -13.34 -5.11
C GLU A 8 -2.75 -11.96 -4.72
N ARG A 9 -3.82 -11.94 -3.94
CA ARG A 9 -4.28 -10.69 -3.33
C ARG A 9 -3.25 -10.26 -2.29
N VAL A 10 -2.68 -9.07 -2.49
CA VAL A 10 -1.75 -8.44 -1.54
C VAL A 10 -2.44 -7.27 -0.84
N ASN A 11 -2.55 -7.34 0.48
CA ASN A 11 -3.06 -6.22 1.27
C ASN A 11 -1.89 -5.40 1.84
N LEU A 12 -2.01 -4.08 1.76
CA LEU A 12 -1.03 -3.10 2.18
C LEU A 12 -1.62 -2.18 3.24
N LEU A 13 -0.79 -1.82 4.22
CA LEU A 13 -1.07 -0.74 5.18
C LEU A 13 -0.17 0.45 4.86
N LEU A 14 -0.77 1.56 4.46
CA LEU A 14 -0.10 2.80 4.09
C LEU A 14 -0.16 3.77 5.28
N TYR A 15 0.97 4.36 5.65
CA TYR A 15 1.06 5.28 6.78
C TYR A 15 1.25 6.72 6.33
N ALA A 16 0.47 7.63 6.90
CA ALA A 16 0.58 9.07 6.67
C ALA A 16 0.67 9.81 8.02
N ALA A 17 1.88 10.29 8.35
CA ALA A 17 2.07 11.17 9.49
C ALA A 17 1.60 12.59 9.16
N ASP A 18 1.05 13.27 10.16
CA ASP A 18 0.62 14.68 10.07
C ASP A 18 -0.25 14.97 8.83
N VAL A 19 -1.39 14.27 8.73
CA VAL A 19 -2.28 14.38 7.58
C VAL A 19 -2.82 15.79 7.38
N ALA A 20 -2.95 16.57 8.46
CA ALA A 20 -3.32 17.98 8.36
C ALA A 20 -2.31 18.79 7.52
N THR A 21 -1.01 18.60 7.75
CA THR A 21 0.04 19.21 6.91
C THR A 21 0.05 18.62 5.51
N LEU A 22 -0.08 17.30 5.37
CA LEU A 22 -0.09 16.66 4.04
C LEU A 22 -1.23 17.19 3.17
N LEU A 23 -2.43 17.38 3.72
CA LEU A 23 -3.59 17.90 3.00
C LEU A 23 -3.41 19.34 2.47
N THR A 24 -2.41 20.08 2.95
CA THR A 24 -2.06 21.39 2.37
C THR A 24 -1.39 21.26 1.00
N GLN A 25 -0.75 20.11 0.73
CA GLN A 25 0.11 19.88 -0.45
C GLN A 25 -0.42 18.75 -1.35
N TYR A 26 -1.09 17.76 -0.77
CA TYR A 26 -1.51 16.52 -1.42
C TYR A 26 -2.96 16.21 -1.12
N THR A 27 -3.59 15.38 -1.96
CA THR A 27 -4.98 14.98 -1.79
C THR A 27 -5.18 13.47 -1.80
N HIS A 28 -4.24 12.71 -2.37
CA HIS A 28 -4.35 11.24 -2.46
C HIS A 28 -3.01 10.55 -2.23
N ILE A 29 -3.06 9.24 -2.08
CA ILE A 29 -1.93 8.32 -2.03
C ILE A 29 -1.92 7.51 -3.33
N GLU A 30 -0.80 7.56 -4.05
CA GLU A 30 -0.52 6.70 -5.19
C GLU A 30 0.32 5.51 -4.73
N VAL A 31 -0.08 4.30 -5.13
CA VAL A 31 0.62 3.06 -4.83
C VAL A 31 1.28 2.53 -6.09
N SER A 32 2.51 2.05 -5.97
CA SER A 32 3.27 1.43 -7.05
C SER A 32 3.95 0.15 -6.56
N ARG A 33 4.26 -0.75 -7.48
CA ARG A 33 4.96 -2.01 -7.22
C ARG A 33 6.15 -2.20 -8.15
N ALA A 34 7.11 -3.02 -7.77
CA ALA A 34 8.22 -3.44 -8.60
C ALA A 34 8.60 -4.90 -8.31
N LEU A 35 9.04 -5.64 -9.33
CA LEU A 35 9.49 -7.04 -9.19
C LEU A 35 10.74 -7.21 -8.30
N THR A 36 11.49 -6.14 -8.12
CA THR A 36 12.69 -6.10 -7.29
C THR A 36 12.69 -4.82 -6.47
N ALA A 37 13.40 -4.80 -5.34
CA ALA A 37 13.47 -3.64 -4.48
C ALA A 37 13.89 -2.36 -5.21
N ASP A 38 14.81 -2.46 -6.18
CA ASP A 38 15.31 -1.35 -7.01
C ASP A 38 14.77 -1.38 -8.46
N GLY A 39 13.67 -2.11 -8.69
CA GLY A 39 13.08 -2.26 -10.01
C GLY A 39 12.35 -1.01 -10.49
N ILE A 40 11.94 -1.04 -11.76
CA ILE A 40 11.04 -0.03 -12.33
C ILE A 40 9.70 -0.14 -11.60
N LEU A 41 9.23 0.99 -11.05
CA LEU A 41 7.94 1.09 -10.39
C LEU A 41 6.82 1.15 -11.43
N GLU A 42 5.87 0.24 -11.30
CA GLU A 42 4.58 0.23 -12.01
C GLU A 42 3.51 0.77 -11.06
N ALA A 43 2.77 1.79 -11.49
CA ALA A 43 1.64 2.29 -10.69
C ALA A 43 0.49 1.27 -10.71
N VAL A 44 -0.03 0.92 -9.53
CA VAL A 44 -1.23 0.07 -9.37
C VAL A 44 -2.49 0.89 -9.07
N THR A 45 -2.31 2.18 -8.79
CA THR A 45 -3.40 3.16 -8.69
C THR A 45 -3.22 4.28 -9.72
N ALA A 46 -4.31 4.97 -10.05
CA ALA A 46 -4.36 6.13 -10.93
C ALA A 46 -5.39 7.16 -10.43
N TRP A 47 -5.47 8.35 -11.03
CA TRP A 47 -6.45 9.37 -10.61
C TRP A 47 -7.90 8.89 -10.62
N THR A 48 -8.23 8.03 -11.57
CA THR A 48 -9.49 7.33 -11.64
C THR A 48 -9.21 5.85 -11.88
N ALA A 49 -10.07 4.98 -11.35
CA ALA A 49 -9.93 3.55 -11.61
C ALA A 49 -9.95 3.30 -13.13
N SER A 50 -8.95 2.57 -13.61
CA SER A 50 -8.70 2.34 -15.03
C SER A 50 -8.94 0.87 -15.40
N LYS A 51 -9.24 0.66 -16.68
CA LYS A 51 -9.49 -0.66 -17.28
C LYS A 51 -8.16 -1.33 -17.61
N ALA A 52 -8.09 -2.65 -17.57
CA ALA A 52 -7.00 -3.36 -18.22
C ALA A 52 -7.07 -3.08 -19.72
N ALA A 53 -5.94 -2.72 -20.34
CA ALA A 53 -5.89 -2.31 -21.73
C ALA A 53 -4.62 -2.80 -22.43
N ILE A 54 -4.78 -3.41 -23.60
CA ILE A 54 -3.70 -3.82 -24.50
C ILE A 54 -3.90 -3.09 -25.83
N THR A 55 -3.01 -2.17 -26.15
CA THR A 55 -2.97 -1.54 -27.48
C THR A 55 -2.19 -2.47 -28.41
N VAL A 56 -2.81 -2.85 -29.53
CA VAL A 56 -2.16 -3.74 -30.49
C VAL A 56 -0.98 -3.05 -31.20
N GLY A 57 0.01 -3.81 -31.65
CA GLY A 57 1.22 -3.26 -32.27
C GLY A 57 0.96 -2.63 -33.64
N ASN A 58 0.19 -3.32 -34.49
CA ASN A 58 -0.09 -2.89 -35.86
C ASN A 58 -1.20 -1.85 -35.96
N GLU A 59 -1.05 -0.90 -36.90
CA GLU A 59 -2.14 -0.02 -37.32
C GLU A 59 -3.02 -0.72 -38.35
N GLY A 60 -4.34 -0.49 -38.27
CA GLY A 60 -5.30 -1.04 -39.21
C GLY A 60 -5.24 -0.38 -40.60
N PRO A 61 -5.95 -0.95 -41.60
CA PRO A 61 -6.89 -2.07 -41.46
C PRO A 61 -6.18 -3.44 -41.44
N TYR A 62 -6.81 -4.43 -40.80
CA TYR A 62 -6.23 -5.74 -40.47
C TYR A 62 -6.75 -6.88 -41.35
N LEU A 63 -5.95 -7.91 -41.56
CA LEU A 63 -6.34 -9.11 -42.31
C LEU A 63 -6.89 -10.21 -41.39
N LEU A 64 -8.03 -9.97 -40.72
CA LEU A 64 -8.51 -10.83 -39.63
C LEU A 64 -9.60 -11.84 -40.00
N ASN A 65 -10.29 -11.69 -41.14
CA ASN A 65 -11.43 -12.57 -41.45
C ASN A 65 -11.03 -14.07 -41.44
N GLY A 66 -11.73 -14.86 -40.62
CA GLY A 66 -11.47 -16.28 -40.42
C GLY A 66 -10.37 -16.60 -39.39
N THR A 67 -9.67 -15.58 -38.88
CA THR A 67 -8.67 -15.74 -37.82
C THR A 67 -9.33 -15.72 -36.45
N VAL A 68 -8.68 -16.37 -35.49
CA VAL A 68 -9.10 -16.53 -34.10
C VAL A 68 -8.24 -15.65 -33.19
N LEU A 69 -8.88 -14.94 -32.26
CA LEU A 69 -8.24 -14.28 -31.13
C LEU A 69 -8.72 -14.94 -29.83
N GLU A 70 -7.78 -15.39 -29.00
CA GLU A 70 -8.07 -15.99 -27.71
C GLU A 70 -7.68 -15.04 -26.57
N LEU A 71 -8.63 -14.72 -25.70
CA LEU A 71 -8.49 -13.82 -24.56
C LEU A 71 -8.94 -14.49 -23.27
N GLU A 72 -8.17 -14.36 -22.19
CA GLU A 72 -8.65 -14.60 -20.83
C GLU A 72 -9.29 -13.30 -20.31
N LEU A 73 -10.53 -13.42 -19.86
CA LEU A 73 -11.36 -12.32 -19.37
C LEU A 73 -11.26 -12.19 -17.83
N PRO A 74 -11.71 -11.07 -17.23
CA PRO A 74 -11.59 -10.83 -15.79
C PRO A 74 -12.22 -11.89 -14.88
N ASP A 75 -13.21 -12.64 -15.35
CA ASP A 75 -13.87 -13.71 -14.61
C ASP A 75 -13.13 -15.07 -14.71
N GLY A 76 -11.96 -15.08 -15.36
CA GLY A 76 -11.17 -16.28 -15.62
C GLY A 76 -11.67 -17.11 -16.82
N SER A 77 -12.76 -16.69 -17.47
CA SER A 77 -13.23 -17.36 -18.68
C SER A 77 -12.31 -17.06 -19.87
N THR A 78 -12.28 -17.97 -20.84
CA THR A 78 -11.55 -17.76 -22.10
C THR A 78 -12.55 -17.48 -23.21
N LEU A 79 -12.40 -16.32 -23.87
CA LEU A 79 -13.07 -15.99 -25.12
C LEU A 79 -12.20 -16.47 -26.29
N SER A 80 -12.74 -17.33 -27.14
CA SER A 80 -12.15 -17.69 -28.44
C SER A 80 -13.03 -17.10 -29.54
N TYR A 81 -12.62 -15.96 -30.11
CA TYR A 81 -13.42 -15.21 -31.08
C TYR A 81 -12.88 -15.38 -32.49
N VAL A 82 -13.75 -15.77 -33.43
CA VAL A 82 -13.42 -15.81 -34.86
C VAL A 82 -13.94 -14.54 -35.53
N PHE A 83 -13.06 -13.76 -36.13
CA PHE A 83 -13.46 -12.55 -36.86
C PHE A 83 -14.22 -12.93 -38.15
N THR A 84 -15.34 -12.25 -38.39
CA THR A 84 -16.23 -12.55 -39.53
C THR A 84 -16.45 -11.36 -40.46
N GLY A 85 -15.91 -10.19 -40.09
CA GLY A 85 -15.99 -8.98 -40.89
C GLY A 85 -15.25 -9.03 -42.24
N PRO A 86 -15.34 -7.94 -43.01
CA PRO A 86 -14.66 -7.82 -44.29
C PRO A 86 -13.14 -7.90 -44.13
N ASN A 87 -12.44 -8.31 -45.18
CA ASN A 87 -10.99 -8.36 -45.21
C ASN A 87 -10.44 -7.39 -46.27
N PRO A 88 -9.75 -6.29 -45.90
CA PRO A 88 -9.29 -5.94 -44.55
C PRO A 88 -10.37 -5.27 -43.67
N ILE A 89 -10.31 -5.48 -42.34
CA ILE A 89 -11.23 -4.92 -41.34
C ILE A 89 -10.61 -3.67 -40.69
N THR A 90 -11.39 -2.61 -40.48
CA THR A 90 -10.89 -1.41 -39.77
C THR A 90 -10.75 -1.69 -38.26
N ALA A 91 -9.89 -0.94 -37.57
CA ALA A 91 -9.74 -1.08 -36.12
C ALA A 91 -11.07 -0.84 -35.36
N ALA A 92 -11.88 0.12 -35.82
CA ALA A 92 -13.19 0.39 -35.22
C ALA A 92 -14.19 -0.76 -35.44
N ALA A 93 -14.20 -1.38 -36.62
CA ALA A 93 -15.04 -2.54 -36.90
C ALA A 93 -14.60 -3.77 -36.10
N ALA A 94 -13.29 -4.01 -35.98
CA ALA A 94 -12.75 -5.09 -35.15
C ALA A 94 -13.09 -4.89 -33.66
N ALA A 95 -13.00 -3.66 -33.15
CA ALA A 95 -13.42 -3.33 -31.78
C ALA A 95 -14.92 -3.61 -31.56
N ALA A 96 -15.77 -3.22 -32.52
CA ALA A 96 -17.21 -3.46 -32.45
C ALA A 96 -17.56 -4.97 -32.45
N GLU A 97 -16.90 -5.77 -33.30
CA GLU A 97 -17.05 -7.23 -33.33
C GLU A 97 -16.71 -7.86 -31.97
N LEU A 98 -15.60 -7.45 -31.34
CA LEU A 98 -15.20 -7.95 -30.02
C LEU A 98 -16.14 -7.51 -28.90
N ASN A 99 -16.65 -6.29 -28.93
CA ASN A 99 -17.61 -5.80 -27.94
C ASN A 99 -18.97 -6.52 -28.02
N LEU A 100 -19.35 -6.97 -29.21
CA LEU A 100 -20.53 -7.82 -29.40
C LEU A 100 -20.29 -9.27 -28.93
N ALA A 101 -19.04 -9.74 -29.01
CA ALA A 101 -18.66 -11.10 -28.66
C ALA A 101 -18.68 -11.36 -27.14
N SER A 102 -18.40 -10.34 -26.31
CA SER A 102 -18.42 -10.48 -24.86
C SER A 102 -18.84 -9.20 -24.15
N PRO A 103 -19.78 -9.26 -23.18
CA PRO A 103 -20.17 -8.11 -22.36
C PRO A 103 -19.07 -7.69 -21.38
N LEU A 104 -17.98 -8.46 -21.25
CA LEU A 104 -16.85 -8.12 -20.38
C LEU A 104 -15.78 -7.28 -21.08
N LEU A 105 -15.98 -6.94 -22.35
CA LEU A 105 -15.07 -6.13 -23.15
C LEU A 105 -15.64 -4.72 -23.41
N ASP A 106 -14.75 -3.76 -23.53
CA ASP A 106 -15.00 -2.39 -24.01
C ASP A 106 -13.84 -1.93 -24.90
N CYS A 107 -13.57 -2.74 -25.93
CA CYS A 107 -12.57 -2.49 -26.95
C CYS A 107 -12.84 -1.15 -27.64
N THR A 108 -11.78 -0.42 -27.93
CA THR A 108 -11.83 0.92 -28.54
C THR A 108 -10.70 1.08 -29.54
N THR A 109 -10.51 2.29 -30.06
CA THR A 109 -9.41 2.63 -30.95
C THR A 109 -8.57 3.77 -30.39
N SER A 110 -7.26 3.71 -30.62
CA SER A 110 -6.34 4.82 -30.39
C SER A 110 -5.64 5.13 -31.71
N GLY A 111 -6.03 6.23 -32.36
CA GLY A 111 -5.71 6.44 -33.77
C GLY A 111 -6.28 5.30 -34.62
N ASN A 112 -5.43 4.68 -35.45
CA ASN A 112 -5.78 3.51 -36.26
C ASN A 112 -5.48 2.16 -35.59
N LYS A 113 -5.16 2.15 -34.29
CA LYS A 113 -4.88 0.91 -33.55
C LYS A 113 -6.09 0.44 -32.77
N LEU A 114 -6.31 -0.88 -32.79
CA LEU A 114 -7.24 -1.55 -31.88
C LEU A 114 -6.68 -1.50 -30.45
N VAL A 115 -7.53 -1.21 -29.48
CA VAL A 115 -7.22 -1.31 -28.05
C VAL A 115 -8.18 -2.30 -27.43
N LEU A 116 -7.65 -3.46 -27.04
CA LEU A 116 -8.39 -4.49 -26.31
C LEU A 116 -8.54 -4.01 -24.87
N ARG A 117 -9.77 -3.96 -24.34
CA ARG A 117 -9.99 -3.48 -22.96
C ARG A 117 -11.09 -4.26 -22.27
N THR A 118 -10.96 -4.35 -20.96
CA THR A 118 -12.03 -4.86 -20.09
C THR A 118 -13.13 -3.83 -19.92
N LEU A 119 -14.35 -4.29 -19.65
CA LEU A 119 -15.45 -3.41 -19.25
C LEU A 119 -15.20 -2.85 -17.84
N GLY A 120 -14.82 -3.72 -16.90
CA GLY A 120 -14.51 -3.37 -15.51
C GLY A 120 -13.20 -2.59 -15.36
N THR A 121 -13.13 -1.80 -14.29
CA THR A 121 -11.96 -1.03 -13.86
C THR A 121 -11.38 -1.58 -12.55
N GLY A 122 -10.23 -1.04 -12.12
CA GLY A 122 -9.63 -1.37 -10.84
C GLY A 122 -8.57 -2.46 -10.94
N SER A 123 -7.88 -2.71 -9.84
CA SER A 123 -6.81 -3.71 -9.74
C SER A 123 -7.30 -5.13 -9.96
N GLY A 124 -8.62 -5.39 -9.88
CA GLY A 124 -9.21 -6.70 -10.19
C GLY A 124 -9.44 -6.93 -11.69
N ALA A 125 -9.37 -5.89 -12.53
CA ALA A 125 -9.49 -6.06 -13.97
C ALA A 125 -8.20 -6.64 -14.55
N VAL A 126 -8.30 -7.77 -15.23
CA VAL A 126 -7.18 -8.41 -15.93
C VAL A 126 -7.60 -8.81 -17.33
N LEU A 127 -6.69 -8.67 -18.28
CA LEU A 127 -6.85 -9.11 -19.66
C LEU A 127 -5.58 -9.84 -20.09
N VAL A 128 -5.71 -11.07 -20.56
CA VAL A 128 -4.57 -11.85 -21.07
C VAL A 128 -4.84 -12.29 -22.48
N VAL A 129 -3.85 -12.14 -23.36
CA VAL A 129 -3.89 -12.70 -24.70
C VAL A 129 -3.40 -14.14 -24.64
N LYS A 130 -4.33 -15.10 -24.81
CA LYS A 130 -4.05 -16.54 -24.75
C LYS A 130 -3.67 -17.12 -26.12
N GLY A 131 -3.73 -16.33 -27.19
CA GLY A 131 -3.20 -16.71 -28.50
C GLY A 131 -4.21 -16.57 -29.63
N GLY A 132 -4.18 -17.53 -30.56
CA GLY A 132 -4.88 -17.47 -31.83
C GLY A 132 -4.04 -16.84 -32.95
N ASP A 133 -4.38 -17.15 -34.19
CA ASP A 133 -3.68 -16.66 -35.39
C ASP A 133 -3.90 -15.17 -35.66
N ALA A 134 -4.96 -14.57 -35.10
CA ALA A 134 -5.17 -13.11 -35.13
C ALA A 134 -4.02 -12.33 -34.46
N CYS A 135 -3.33 -12.93 -33.47
CA CYS A 135 -2.22 -12.29 -32.76
C CYS A 135 -1.10 -11.82 -33.70
N HIS A 136 -0.82 -12.59 -34.75
CA HIS A 136 0.19 -12.23 -35.76
C HIS A 136 -0.18 -10.96 -36.51
N PHE A 137 -1.44 -10.84 -36.94
CA PHE A 137 -1.93 -9.68 -37.69
C PHE A 137 -2.08 -8.43 -36.83
N LEU A 138 -2.36 -8.61 -35.54
CA LEU A 138 -2.46 -7.52 -34.57
C LEU A 138 -1.10 -7.07 -34.02
N ASP A 139 -0.03 -7.86 -34.21
CA ASP A 139 1.28 -7.68 -33.56
C ASP A 139 1.12 -7.60 -32.03
N VAL A 140 0.55 -8.67 -31.47
CA VAL A 140 0.41 -8.85 -30.02
C VAL A 140 1.00 -10.20 -29.63
N ALA A 141 1.88 -10.20 -28.64
CA ALA A 141 2.56 -11.42 -28.21
C ALA A 141 1.64 -12.33 -27.38
N TYR A 142 1.86 -13.63 -27.48
CA TYR A 142 1.26 -14.62 -26.59
C TYR A 142 1.59 -14.31 -25.13
N LEU A 143 0.59 -14.43 -24.24
CA LEU A 143 0.63 -14.09 -22.81
C LEU A 143 0.89 -12.61 -22.50
N THR A 144 0.66 -11.72 -23.47
CA THR A 144 0.58 -10.29 -23.15
C THR A 144 -0.55 -10.10 -22.12
N THR A 145 -0.19 -9.58 -20.95
CA THR A 145 -1.10 -9.35 -19.84
C THR A 145 -1.19 -7.85 -19.57
N ALA A 146 -2.40 -7.36 -19.35
CA ALA A 146 -2.64 -6.02 -18.84
C ALA A 146 -3.50 -6.07 -17.58
N PHE A 147 -3.23 -5.14 -16.67
CA PHE A 147 -3.97 -4.96 -15.43
C PHE A 147 -4.67 -3.61 -15.44
N GLY A 148 -5.86 -3.55 -14.85
CA GLY A 148 -6.47 -2.28 -14.48
C GLY A 148 -5.78 -1.70 -13.25
N GLN A 149 -6.05 -0.42 -12.98
CA GLN A 149 -5.55 0.27 -11.81
C GLN A 149 -6.73 0.75 -10.97
N ASP A 150 -6.59 0.71 -9.65
CA ASP A 150 -7.58 1.34 -8.76
C ASP A 150 -7.48 2.86 -8.79
N ALA A 151 -8.47 3.55 -8.25
CA ALA A 151 -8.32 4.96 -7.95
C ALA A 151 -7.26 5.15 -6.85
N ASN A 152 -6.53 6.27 -6.90
CA ASN A 152 -5.65 6.69 -5.81
C ASN A 152 -6.45 6.77 -4.50
N VAL A 153 -5.80 6.43 -3.38
CA VAL A 153 -6.47 6.40 -2.08
C VAL A 153 -6.62 7.82 -1.54
N ASP A 154 -7.83 8.24 -1.21
CA ASP A 154 -8.09 9.59 -0.69
C ASP A 154 -7.39 9.83 0.65
N LEU A 155 -6.74 11.00 0.80
CA LEU A 155 -6.29 11.47 2.11
C LEU A 155 -7.47 12.04 2.88
N VAL A 156 -7.70 11.50 4.07
CA VAL A 156 -8.79 11.90 4.97
C VAL A 156 -8.23 12.53 6.24
N THR A 157 -8.72 13.71 6.61
CA THR A 157 -8.32 14.42 7.84
C THR A 157 -8.44 13.52 9.07
N GLY A 158 -7.37 13.42 9.86
CA GLY A 158 -7.34 12.63 11.11
C GLY A 158 -7.10 11.13 10.90
N GLN A 159 -7.02 10.65 9.66
CA GLN A 159 -6.68 9.26 9.37
C GLN A 159 -5.18 9.12 9.11
N VAL A 160 -4.48 8.31 9.92
CA VAL A 160 -3.02 8.11 9.78
C VAL A 160 -2.65 6.78 9.12
N LEU A 161 -3.61 5.85 9.00
CA LEU A 161 -3.40 4.52 8.45
C LEU A 161 -4.48 4.25 7.39
N TYR A 162 -4.05 3.79 6.22
CA TYR A 162 -4.91 3.47 5.08
C TYR A 162 -4.67 2.03 4.66
N SER A 163 -5.73 1.37 4.19
CA SER A 163 -5.64 0.02 3.63
C SER A 163 -5.77 0.08 2.12
N TYR A 164 -4.93 -0.66 1.41
CA TYR A 164 -5.02 -0.88 -0.02
C TYR A 164 -4.90 -2.37 -0.33
N ALA A 165 -5.60 -2.86 -1.35
CA ALA A 165 -5.52 -4.25 -1.78
C ALA A 165 -5.18 -4.30 -3.26
N ASP A 166 -4.03 -4.88 -3.60
CA ASP A 166 -3.67 -5.23 -4.97
C ASP A 166 -4.22 -6.64 -5.26
N LEU A 167 -5.28 -6.71 -6.05
CA LEU A 167 -5.93 -7.98 -6.40
C LEU A 167 -5.12 -8.84 -7.38
N ASN A 168 -4.11 -8.26 -8.03
CA ASN A 168 -3.22 -8.95 -8.97
C ASN A 168 -1.76 -8.86 -8.51
N GLY A 169 -1.53 -8.84 -7.20
CA GLY A 169 -0.21 -8.81 -6.58
C GLY A 169 0.47 -10.19 -6.56
N ASP A 170 1.60 -10.23 -5.87
CA ASP A 170 2.44 -11.39 -5.59
C ASP A 170 3.38 -11.02 -4.43
N LEU A 171 3.70 -11.96 -3.54
CA LEU A 171 4.57 -11.70 -2.38
C LEU A 171 6.02 -11.32 -2.77
N GLY A 172 6.42 -11.58 -4.02
CA GLY A 172 7.69 -11.16 -4.60
C GLY A 172 7.73 -9.69 -5.03
N TYR A 173 6.59 -9.01 -5.11
CA TYR A 173 6.58 -7.57 -5.41
C TYR A 173 7.04 -6.75 -4.20
N THR A 174 7.82 -5.70 -4.48
CA THR A 174 8.09 -4.63 -3.52
C THR A 174 7.15 -3.46 -3.79
N TYR A 175 6.37 -3.06 -2.78
CA TYR A 175 5.44 -1.95 -2.88
C TYR A 175 6.03 -0.67 -2.31
N ARG A 176 5.74 0.46 -2.97
CA ARG A 176 6.05 1.81 -2.51
C ARG A 176 4.84 2.69 -2.72
N TYR A 177 4.74 3.78 -1.97
CA TYR A 177 3.67 4.75 -2.14
C TYR A 177 4.19 6.17 -2.01
N ARG A 178 3.45 7.13 -2.55
CA ARG A 178 3.74 8.56 -2.47
C ARG A 178 2.44 9.35 -2.37
N PHE A 179 2.53 10.58 -1.89
CA PHE A 179 1.40 11.50 -1.85
C PHE A 179 1.34 12.31 -3.13
N VAL A 180 0.14 12.50 -3.67
CA VAL A 180 -0.08 13.16 -4.96
C VAL A 180 -1.23 14.16 -4.89
N LYS A 181 -1.17 15.17 -5.76
CA LYS A 181 -2.25 16.15 -6.01
C LYS A 181 -2.43 16.34 -7.51
N GLN A 182 -3.67 16.45 -7.96
CA GLN A 182 -3.97 16.62 -9.39
C GLN A 182 -3.81 18.08 -9.84
N THR A 183 -4.27 19.05 -9.03
CA THR A 183 -4.33 20.46 -9.43
C THR A 183 -3.95 21.41 -8.29
N PRO A 184 -2.81 22.13 -8.36
CA PRO A 184 -1.72 21.91 -9.31
C PRO A 184 -1.07 20.54 -9.12
N PRO A 185 -0.48 19.94 -10.18
CA PRO A 185 0.20 18.66 -10.07
C PRO A 185 1.35 18.74 -9.06
N ALA A 186 1.30 17.89 -8.04
CA ALA A 186 2.38 17.75 -7.06
C ALA A 186 2.52 16.28 -6.66
N GLN A 187 3.75 15.85 -6.40
CA GLN A 187 4.08 14.49 -5.97
C GLN A 187 5.19 14.53 -4.92
N SER A 188 5.05 13.76 -3.86
CA SER A 188 6.13 13.55 -2.90
C SER A 188 7.16 12.56 -3.44
N ILE A 189 8.28 12.42 -2.72
CA ILE A 189 9.14 11.24 -2.90
C ILE A 189 8.37 9.96 -2.55
N TYR A 190 8.81 8.84 -3.13
CA TYR A 190 8.32 7.53 -2.69
C TYR A 190 8.80 7.25 -1.27
N LEU A 191 7.86 6.79 -0.44
CA LEU A 191 8.13 6.23 0.87
C LEU A 191 8.54 4.76 0.74
N GLY A 192 9.32 4.30 1.72
CA GLY A 192 10.00 3.00 1.73
C GLY A 192 9.07 1.79 1.55
N PRO A 193 9.63 0.56 1.50
CA PRO A 193 8.84 -0.63 1.20
C PRO A 193 7.69 -0.78 2.19
N THR A 194 6.47 -0.86 1.67
CA THR A 194 5.29 -1.12 2.50
C THR A 194 5.30 -2.57 2.94
N ALA A 195 5.02 -2.84 4.22
CA ALA A 195 4.88 -4.21 4.71
C ALA A 195 3.71 -4.90 3.99
N ILE A 196 4.00 -6.05 3.38
CA ILE A 196 2.99 -6.93 2.81
C ILE A 196 2.27 -7.61 3.98
N GLY A 197 1.00 -7.27 4.18
CA GLY A 197 0.18 -7.91 5.20
C GLY A 197 -0.43 -9.19 4.63
N GLN A 198 0.00 -10.36 5.13
CA GLN A 198 -0.85 -11.55 5.01
C GLN A 198 -2.09 -11.35 5.88
N ASP A 199 -3.26 -11.68 5.34
CA ASP A 199 -4.57 -11.45 5.95
C ASP A 199 -4.67 -12.06 7.37
N VAL A 200 -4.41 -11.25 8.40
CA VAL A 200 -5.26 -11.14 9.60
C VAL A 200 -5.08 -9.75 10.21
N THR A 201 -5.91 -8.79 9.76
CA THR A 201 -5.80 -7.39 10.19
C THR A 201 -6.33 -7.23 11.61
N VAL A 202 -5.48 -6.77 12.54
CA VAL A 202 -5.94 -6.17 13.80
C VAL A 202 -6.83 -4.99 13.44
N ALA A 203 -8.13 -5.06 13.78
CA ALA A 203 -9.09 -4.04 13.40
C ALA A 203 -8.61 -2.65 13.84
N LEU A 204 -8.66 -1.65 12.95
CA LEU A 204 -8.05 -0.33 13.17
C LEU A 204 -8.58 0.39 14.41
N ASN A 205 -9.84 0.14 14.77
CA ASN A 205 -10.46 0.67 15.99
C ASN A 205 -9.81 0.13 17.28
N LEU A 206 -9.07 -0.98 17.20
CA LEU A 206 -8.30 -1.57 18.29
C LEU A 206 -6.89 -0.99 18.41
N LEU A 207 -6.46 -0.13 17.47
CA LEU A 207 -5.13 0.50 17.49
C LEU A 207 -5.17 1.92 18.07
N ALA A 208 -4.11 2.29 18.77
CA ALA A 208 -3.78 3.62 19.24
C ALA A 208 -2.34 3.97 18.83
N VAL A 209 -2.06 5.24 18.57
CA VAL A 209 -0.71 5.71 18.24
C VAL A 209 -0.03 6.29 19.47
N GLY A 210 0.98 5.59 19.98
CA GLY A 210 1.85 6.11 21.02
C GLY A 210 2.94 6.99 20.41
N LYS A 211 3.09 8.22 20.89
CA LYS A 211 4.13 9.15 20.47
C LYS A 211 5.17 9.34 21.58
N VAL A 212 6.44 9.36 21.22
CA VAL A 212 7.54 9.78 22.10
C VAL A 212 8.19 11.01 21.50
N LYS A 213 8.40 12.05 22.30
CA LYS A 213 9.15 13.24 21.92
C LYS A 213 10.33 13.43 22.87
N ALA A 214 11.54 13.57 22.31
CA ALA A 214 12.73 13.89 23.10
C ALA A 214 13.30 15.26 22.73
N THR A 215 13.57 16.05 23.76
CA THR A 215 14.21 17.36 23.67
C THR A 215 15.32 17.47 24.70
N SER A 216 16.40 18.16 24.35
CA SER A 216 17.45 18.56 25.29
C SER A 216 16.93 19.55 26.34
N LEU A 217 17.73 19.82 27.37
CA LEU A 217 17.45 20.84 28.39
C LEU A 217 17.33 22.25 27.79
N GLN A 218 17.92 22.47 26.61
CA GLN A 218 17.84 23.72 25.84
C GLN A 218 16.60 23.77 24.93
N GLY A 219 15.74 22.76 24.97
CA GLY A 219 14.54 22.67 24.13
C GLY A 219 14.79 22.22 22.69
N LEU A 220 16.03 21.84 22.34
CA LEU A 220 16.37 21.35 21.00
C LEU A 220 15.95 19.88 20.84
N SER A 221 15.28 19.55 19.73
CA SER A 221 14.94 18.18 19.34
C SER A 221 16.16 17.27 19.31
N GLN A 222 15.98 16.01 19.69
CA GLN A 222 17.02 14.98 19.68
C GLN A 222 16.71 13.94 18.59
N PRO A 223 17.12 14.16 17.32
CA PRO A 223 16.92 13.18 16.26
C PRO A 223 17.80 11.95 16.45
N ASN A 224 17.47 10.85 15.78
CA ASN A 224 18.24 9.60 15.72
C ASN A 224 18.42 8.85 17.05
N VAL A 225 17.73 9.24 18.12
CA VAL A 225 17.67 8.45 19.35
C VAL A 225 16.76 7.25 19.10
N GLU A 226 17.20 6.06 19.51
CA GLU A 226 16.41 4.84 19.38
C GLU A 226 15.38 4.74 20.50
N VAL A 227 14.15 4.43 20.11
CA VAL A 227 13.04 4.12 21.00
C VAL A 227 12.58 2.72 20.67
N HIS A 228 12.53 1.89 21.70
CA HIS A 228 12.17 0.50 21.60
C HIS A 228 10.86 0.29 22.36
N VAL A 229 9.96 -0.46 21.74
CA VAL A 229 8.65 -0.80 22.31
C VAL A 229 8.47 -2.30 22.18
N THR A 230 8.31 -2.96 23.31
CA THR A 230 8.13 -4.41 23.43
C THR A 230 6.76 -4.67 24.01
N ASN A 231 5.98 -5.55 23.38
CA ASN A 231 4.67 -5.89 23.89
C ASN A 231 4.77 -6.96 24.98
N ARG A 232 4.33 -6.64 26.20
CA ARG A 232 4.38 -7.57 27.34
C ARG A 232 3.09 -8.34 27.52
N TYR A 233 1.96 -7.70 27.19
CA TYR A 233 0.65 -8.33 27.28
C TYR A 233 -0.27 -7.77 26.23
N VAL A 234 -0.85 -8.67 25.45
CA VAL A 234 -1.83 -8.38 24.42
C VAL A 234 -3.16 -8.98 24.88
N PRO A 235 -4.26 -8.20 24.92
CA PRO A 235 -5.56 -8.75 25.25
C PRO A 235 -5.94 -9.89 24.29
N PRO A 236 -6.55 -10.98 24.78
CA PRO A 236 -6.88 -12.15 23.95
C PRO A 236 -7.96 -11.87 22.89
N ASP A 237 -8.71 -10.77 23.00
CA ASP A 237 -9.82 -10.40 22.12
C ASP A 237 -9.40 -9.83 20.75
N ILE A 238 -8.14 -10.00 20.34
CA ILE A 238 -7.67 -9.61 18.99
C ILE A 238 -7.91 -10.77 18.03
N GLY A 239 -9.17 -11.19 17.90
CA GLY A 239 -9.58 -12.19 16.92
C GLY A 239 -8.82 -13.52 17.00
N GLY A 240 -8.32 -13.93 18.17
CA GLY A 240 -7.57 -15.17 18.35
C GLY A 240 -6.14 -15.16 17.81
N GLN A 241 -5.56 -13.98 17.57
CA GLN A 241 -4.22 -13.84 17.00
C GLN A 241 -3.12 -13.74 18.07
N LEU A 242 -1.96 -14.31 17.75
CA LEU A 242 -0.71 -14.03 18.46
C LEU A 242 -0.08 -12.76 17.87
N ILE A 243 -0.06 -11.68 18.64
CA ILE A 243 0.61 -10.45 18.24
C ILE A 243 2.03 -10.42 18.82
N ILE A 244 3.03 -10.51 17.95
CA ILE A 244 4.44 -10.27 18.28
C ILE A 244 4.76 -8.87 17.77
N ASN A 245 4.98 -7.92 18.69
CA ASN A 245 5.13 -6.52 18.33
C ASN A 245 6.31 -5.87 19.07
N ASP A 246 7.51 -6.28 18.67
CA ASP A 246 8.74 -5.59 19.05
C ASP A 246 9.07 -4.57 17.96
N GLN A 247 8.97 -3.30 18.31
CA GLN A 247 9.23 -2.19 17.40
C GLN A 247 10.45 -1.42 17.88
N VAL A 248 11.34 -1.11 16.94
CA VAL A 248 12.46 -0.20 17.17
C VAL A 248 12.36 0.91 16.14
N LYS A 249 12.25 2.16 16.59
CA LYS A 249 12.26 3.33 15.70
C LYS A 249 13.24 4.37 16.20
N LYS A 250 13.85 5.09 15.26
CA LYS A 250 14.63 6.29 15.55
C LYS A 250 13.72 7.51 15.55
N LEU A 251 14.00 8.45 16.45
CA LEU A 251 13.35 9.75 16.44
C LEU A 251 13.67 10.49 15.13
N ASP A 252 12.66 11.11 14.54
CA ASP A 252 12.77 11.91 13.32
C ASP A 252 13.52 13.23 13.55
N ALA A 253 13.63 14.07 12.51
CA ALA A 253 14.27 15.38 12.60
C ALA A 253 13.63 16.32 13.65
N SER A 254 12.36 16.10 13.97
CA SER A 254 11.61 16.85 15.00
C SER A 254 11.78 16.26 16.40
N GLY A 255 12.51 15.14 16.54
CA GLY A 255 12.70 14.43 17.80
C GLY A 255 11.49 13.58 18.20
N ILE A 256 10.69 13.12 17.23
CA ILE A 256 9.45 12.37 17.46
C ILE A 256 9.53 10.97 16.84
N ALA A 257 8.99 9.97 17.54
CA ALA A 257 8.65 8.67 16.97
C ALA A 257 7.21 8.30 17.31
N ALA A 258 6.53 7.62 16.39
CA ALA A 258 5.16 7.17 16.53
C ALA A 258 5.06 5.65 16.35
N PHE A 259 4.33 4.99 17.25
CA PHE A 259 4.20 3.53 17.30
C PHE A 259 2.71 3.14 17.24
N PRO A 260 2.29 2.30 16.29
CA PRO A 260 0.98 1.67 16.36
C PRO A 260 0.99 0.60 17.46
N LEU A 261 0.11 0.77 18.44
CA LEU A 261 -0.02 -0.07 19.62
C LEU A 261 -1.47 -0.51 19.79
N ILE A 262 -1.72 -1.62 20.47
CA ILE A 262 -3.07 -2.13 20.65
C ILE A 262 -3.68 -1.55 21.92
N LYS A 263 -4.89 -0.99 21.82
CA LYS A 263 -5.65 -0.49 22.95
C LYS A 263 -5.83 -1.56 24.03
N GLY A 264 -5.53 -1.21 25.27
CA GLY A 264 -5.56 -2.12 26.41
C GLY A 264 -4.36 -3.07 26.53
N SER A 265 -3.40 -3.06 25.59
CA SER A 265 -2.16 -3.82 25.73
C SER A 265 -1.24 -3.18 26.77
N LYS A 266 -0.39 -3.98 27.41
CA LYS A 266 0.71 -3.48 28.25
C LYS A 266 1.99 -3.55 27.44
N VAL A 267 2.58 -2.38 27.20
CA VAL A 267 3.82 -2.27 26.45
C VAL A 267 4.91 -1.73 27.34
N GLU A 268 6.09 -2.30 27.21
CA GLU A 268 7.30 -1.78 27.80
C GLU A 268 7.98 -0.93 26.75
N PHE A 269 8.34 0.30 27.09
CA PHE A 269 9.12 1.15 26.20
C PHE A 269 10.37 1.65 26.90
N TYR A 270 11.44 1.75 26.14
CA TYR A 270 12.68 2.37 26.58
C TYR A 270 13.25 3.30 25.51
N VAL A 271 13.88 4.37 25.98
CA VAL A 271 14.56 5.35 25.12
C VAL A 271 16.06 5.22 25.36
N SER A 272 16.79 4.81 24.31
CA SER A 272 18.23 4.57 24.35
C SER A 272 19.00 5.79 24.85
N GLY A 273 19.94 5.58 25.76
CA GLY A 273 20.72 6.66 26.36
C GLY A 273 19.99 7.45 27.46
N THR A 274 18.81 7.00 27.90
CA THR A 274 18.07 7.61 29.02
C THR A 274 17.70 6.55 30.07
N PRO A 275 17.44 6.94 31.33
CA PRO A 275 16.90 6.02 32.34
C PRO A 275 15.41 5.75 32.15
N ASN A 276 14.77 6.29 31.10
CA ASN A 276 13.35 6.08 30.86
C ASN A 276 13.14 4.67 30.31
N HIS A 277 12.74 3.78 31.22
CA HIS A 277 12.27 2.45 30.94
C HIS A 277 10.97 2.25 31.74
N ARG A 278 9.85 2.05 31.06
CA ARG A 278 8.54 2.00 31.71
C ARG A 278 7.60 1.02 31.02
N THR A 279 6.73 0.43 31.83
CA THR A 279 5.55 -0.29 31.34
C THR A 279 4.33 0.63 31.39
N ILE A 280 3.63 0.75 30.27
CA ILE A 280 2.42 1.56 30.16
C ILE A 280 1.25 0.70 29.67
N THR A 281 0.04 1.08 30.10
CA THR A 281 -1.19 0.52 29.53
C THR A 281 -1.65 1.42 28.40
N VAL A 282 -1.81 0.87 27.20
CA VAL A 282 -2.22 1.62 26.02
C VAL A 282 -3.67 2.09 26.20
N PRO A 283 -3.94 3.40 26.24
CA PRO A 283 -5.27 3.93 26.51
C PRO A 283 -6.23 3.71 25.34
N ASN A 284 -7.53 3.72 25.61
CA ASN A 284 -8.58 3.62 24.59
C ASN A 284 -8.83 4.99 23.91
N VAL A 285 -7.79 5.55 23.29
CA VAL A 285 -7.82 6.80 22.51
C VAL A 285 -7.08 6.61 21.19
N ALA A 286 -7.24 7.53 20.24
CA ALA A 286 -6.58 7.41 18.93
C ALA A 286 -5.07 7.67 19.01
N GLU A 287 -4.65 8.63 19.81
CA GLU A 287 -3.25 9.00 20.00
C GLU A 287 -2.99 9.35 21.47
N PHE A 288 -1.76 9.12 21.94
CA PHE A 288 -1.33 9.46 23.30
C PHE A 288 0.18 9.68 23.38
N ASP A 289 0.62 10.41 24.41
CA ASP A 289 2.03 10.57 24.74
C ASP A 289 2.49 9.37 25.60
N MET A 290 3.48 8.62 25.12
CA MET A 290 4.01 7.47 25.85
C MET A 290 4.79 7.88 27.11
N LEU A 291 5.19 9.15 27.22
CA LEU A 291 5.83 9.71 28.41
C LEU A 291 4.81 10.22 29.45
N ASP A 292 3.51 10.16 29.16
CA ASP A 292 2.45 10.59 30.08
C ASP A 292 2.51 9.77 31.38
N PRO A 293 2.74 10.40 32.54
CA PRO A 293 2.86 9.69 33.82
C PRO A 293 1.56 9.02 34.26
N THR A 294 0.40 9.40 33.72
CA THR A 294 -0.90 8.81 34.06
C THR A 294 -1.14 7.44 33.42
N LEU A 295 -0.33 7.07 32.42
CA LEU A 295 -0.47 5.81 31.69
C LEU A 295 0.38 4.67 32.26
N VAL A 296 1.19 4.96 33.28
CA VAL A 296 2.05 3.97 33.94
C VAL A 296 1.17 2.87 34.51
N ALA A 297 1.38 1.64 34.03
CA ALA A 297 0.75 0.48 34.65
C ALA A 297 1.37 0.29 36.04
N ASP A 298 0.58 -0.13 37.03
CA ASP A 298 1.11 -0.49 38.35
C ASP A 298 2.28 -1.48 38.17
N ASP A 299 3.49 -0.97 38.33
CA ASP A 299 4.72 -1.76 38.32
C ASP A 299 4.90 -2.29 39.75
N PRO A 300 4.76 -3.61 39.99
CA PRO A 300 5.04 -4.18 41.32
C PRO A 300 6.51 -4.02 41.73
N TRP A 301 7.39 -3.56 40.85
CA TRP A 301 8.79 -3.26 41.12
C TRP A 301 9.08 -1.76 40.97
N GLY A 302 8.48 -0.97 41.85
CA GLY A 302 8.73 0.46 41.94
C GLY A 302 10.22 0.80 41.91
N ILE A 303 10.57 1.81 41.12
CA ILE A 303 11.90 2.40 41.03
C ILE A 303 12.43 2.65 42.44
N VAL A 304 13.43 1.88 42.87
CA VAL A 304 14.19 2.17 44.09
C VAL A 304 15.08 3.35 43.76
N VAL A 305 14.66 4.55 44.18
CA VAL A 305 15.55 5.70 44.25
C VAL A 305 16.54 5.42 45.39
N PRO A 306 17.86 5.31 45.14
CA PRO A 306 18.82 5.16 46.22
C PRO A 306 18.73 6.38 47.14
N PRO A 307 18.78 6.23 48.48
CA PRO A 307 18.78 7.37 49.36
C PRO A 307 19.98 8.27 49.03
N TYR A 308 19.72 9.56 48.80
CA TYR A 308 20.78 10.56 48.71
C TYR A 308 21.54 10.57 50.03
N THR A 309 22.80 10.13 50.02
CA THR A 309 23.71 10.42 51.12
C THR A 309 23.98 11.92 51.11
N ALA A 310 23.33 12.67 51.99
CA ALA A 310 23.63 14.08 52.17
C ALA A 310 25.12 14.22 52.53
N LEU A 311 25.90 14.90 51.69
CA LEU A 311 27.26 15.28 52.06
C LEU A 311 27.18 16.18 53.31
N PRO A 312 28.03 15.97 54.32
CA PRO A 312 28.00 16.78 55.54
C PRO A 312 28.22 18.25 55.18
N ARG A 313 27.29 19.11 55.64
CA ARG A 313 27.46 20.56 55.60
C ARG A 313 28.73 20.91 56.38
N THR A 314 29.77 21.38 55.71
CA THR A 314 30.82 22.18 56.35
C THR A 314 30.23 23.55 56.64
N THR A 315 29.91 23.80 57.91
CA THR A 315 29.70 25.16 58.43
C THR A 315 31.03 25.92 58.38
N LEU A 316 31.01 27.10 57.76
CA LEU A 316 32.02 28.15 57.93
C LEU A 316 31.77 28.89 59.25
#